data_AF-A0A2H0XYF0-F1
#
_entry.id   AF-A0A2H0XYF0-F1
#
_cell.length_a   1.000
_cell.length_b   1.000
_cell.length_c   1.000
_cell.angle_alpha   90.00
_cell.angle_beta   90.00
_cell.angle_gamma   90.00
#
_symmetry.space_group_name_H-M   'P 1'
#
loop_
_entity.id
_entity.type
_entity.pdbx_description
1 polymer ?
#
loop_
_entity_poly.entity_id
_entity_poly.type
_entity_poly.pdbx_seq_one_letter_code
_entity_poly.pdbx_strand_id
1 'polypeptide(L)'
;MWARKEEYDSHLTPDEIKQLTPEEIGLLESVVIGSWLEQQMQALTCKQLPALTSTQLYCLEIKKLAPEQISAFTPKQIEDLNWFSQSSDDLDAHISYLTTAQIQALHPSIINHLFGIRRSSSFFTLQPTEGRTLSSLYEDMSLEQLAEVFPKDPLLRKEINRRFPGSAQMRAIPQRDLMVIAHLLTQKQVTWLTFEQITKMPNTYVGGSESPHIISLLSDGQISFLTHKQITNMMPEWLYYFYREEKAECFTKEQKGWMSAKQLATLKGTMTPWNRTRFEPWTMR
;
A
#
# COMPACT_ATOMS: atom_id res chain seq x y z
N MET A 1 -34.69 42.16 -13.95
CA MET A 1 -33.65 41.96 -14.98
C MET A 1 -32.34 41.65 -14.27
N TRP A 2 -32.00 40.37 -14.29
CA TRP A 2 -31.07 39.65 -13.41
C TRP A 2 -29.88 39.15 -14.25
N ALA A 3 -29.28 40.00 -15.08
CA ALA A 3 -28.32 39.55 -16.10
C ALA A 3 -27.07 40.45 -16.23
N ARG A 4 -26.53 40.96 -15.12
CA ARG A 4 -25.30 41.77 -15.18
C ARG A 4 -24.33 41.62 -14.00
N LYS A 5 -24.51 40.59 -13.18
CA LYS A 5 -23.66 40.32 -12.00
C LYS A 5 -22.95 38.96 -12.04
N GLU A 6 -23.09 38.20 -13.13
CA GLU A 6 -22.42 36.90 -13.31
C GLU A 6 -21.30 36.91 -14.37
N GLU A 7 -20.99 38.03 -15.03
CA GLU A 7 -19.79 38.16 -15.88
C GLU A 7 -18.57 38.50 -15.01
N TYR A 8 -18.07 37.50 -14.28
CA TYR A 8 -16.64 37.42 -13.95
C TYR A 8 -15.96 36.53 -15.00
N ASP A 9 -16.30 36.76 -16.28
CA ASP A 9 -15.77 36.04 -17.43
C ASP A 9 -14.28 36.35 -17.54
N SER A 10 -13.47 35.33 -17.30
CA SER A 10 -12.07 35.28 -17.71
C SER A 10 -11.96 35.74 -19.17
N HIS A 11 -11.26 36.86 -19.38
CA HIS A 11 -11.17 37.62 -20.63
C HIS A 11 -10.59 36.86 -21.85
N LEU A 12 -10.40 35.54 -21.78
CA LEU A 12 -9.82 34.72 -22.84
C LEU A 12 -10.83 33.69 -23.36
N THR A 13 -11.10 33.74 -24.65
CA THR A 13 -11.86 32.71 -25.34
C THR A 13 -11.04 31.41 -25.49
N PRO A 14 -11.68 30.24 -25.64
CA PRO A 14 -10.97 28.98 -25.89
C PRO A 14 -9.99 29.04 -27.09
N ASP A 15 -10.30 29.82 -28.12
CA ASP A 15 -9.43 29.95 -29.30
C ASP A 15 -8.24 30.90 -29.07
N GLU A 16 -8.38 31.88 -28.17
CA GLU A 16 -7.24 32.69 -27.71
C GLU A 16 -6.32 31.87 -26.80
N ILE A 17 -6.87 31.02 -25.93
CA ILE A 17 -6.08 30.13 -25.07
C ILE A 17 -5.20 29.19 -25.91
N LYS A 18 -5.73 28.60 -26.99
CA LYS A 18 -4.95 27.74 -27.90
C LYS A 18 -3.77 28.46 -28.57
N GLN A 19 -3.82 29.78 -28.68
CA GLN A 19 -2.77 30.59 -29.32
C GLN A 19 -1.66 30.99 -28.36
N LEU A 20 -1.89 30.89 -27.04
CA LEU A 20 -0.87 31.21 -26.05
C LEU A 20 0.32 30.26 -26.12
N THR A 21 1.51 30.79 -25.94
CA THR A 21 2.73 29.99 -25.78
C THR A 21 2.75 29.31 -24.41
N PRO A 22 3.46 28.17 -24.25
CA PRO A 22 3.64 27.54 -22.94
C PRO A 22 4.23 28.50 -21.90
N GLU A 23 5.15 29.38 -22.33
CA GLU A 23 5.75 30.40 -21.47
C GLU A 23 4.73 31.42 -20.98
N GLU A 24 3.83 31.89 -21.84
CA GLU A 24 2.74 32.80 -21.46
C GLU A 24 1.77 32.15 -20.47
N ILE A 25 1.45 30.87 -20.66
CA ILE A 25 0.63 30.10 -19.72
C ILE A 25 1.30 30.00 -18.34
N GLY A 26 2.62 29.74 -18.30
CA GLY A 26 3.37 29.67 -17.05
C GLY A 26 3.45 31.00 -16.28
N LEU A 27 3.22 32.14 -16.95
CA LEU A 27 3.22 33.47 -16.34
C LEU A 27 1.86 33.92 -15.79
N LEU A 28 0.77 33.21 -16.12
CA LEU A 28 -0.56 33.56 -15.61
C LEU A 28 -0.66 33.37 -14.10
N GLU A 29 -1.37 34.25 -13.42
CA GLU A 29 -1.63 34.07 -11.98
C GLU A 29 -2.52 32.84 -11.75
N SER A 30 -2.24 32.08 -10.69
CA SER A 30 -3.00 30.85 -10.38
C SER A 30 -4.49 31.10 -10.16
N VAL A 31 -4.85 32.29 -9.66
CA VAL A 31 -6.25 32.73 -9.47
C VAL A 31 -6.97 32.88 -10.81
N VAL A 32 -6.29 33.36 -11.84
CA VAL A 32 -6.85 33.52 -13.19
C VAL A 32 -7.13 32.15 -13.80
N ILE A 33 -6.21 31.21 -13.64
CA ILE A 33 -6.42 29.85 -14.16
C ILE A 33 -7.51 29.13 -13.37
N GLY A 34 -7.54 29.29 -12.04
CA GLY A 34 -8.60 28.70 -11.20
C GLY A 34 -10.01 29.22 -11.51
N SER A 35 -10.13 30.44 -12.06
CA SER A 35 -11.41 31.01 -12.48
C SER A 35 -11.88 30.57 -13.86
N TRP A 36 -11.06 29.84 -14.63
CA TRP A 36 -11.45 29.37 -15.96
C TRP A 36 -12.63 28.41 -15.91
N LEU A 37 -13.47 28.53 -16.94
CA LEU A 37 -14.57 27.63 -17.24
C LEU A 37 -14.04 26.34 -17.88
N GLU A 38 -14.88 25.31 -17.89
CA GLU A 38 -14.57 24.00 -18.49
C GLU A 38 -14.08 24.12 -19.94
N GLN A 39 -14.74 24.91 -20.78
CA GLN A 39 -14.36 25.10 -22.18
C GLN A 39 -12.97 25.73 -22.36
N GLN A 40 -12.56 26.59 -21.43
CA GLN A 40 -11.26 27.25 -21.44
C GLN A 40 -10.17 26.28 -20.98
N MET A 41 -10.45 25.51 -19.92
CA MET A 41 -9.56 24.46 -19.43
C MET A 41 -9.33 23.37 -20.50
N GLN A 42 -10.37 22.94 -21.19
CA GLN A 42 -10.30 21.95 -22.26
C GLN A 42 -9.62 22.49 -23.54
N ALA A 43 -9.49 23.80 -23.69
CA ALA A 43 -8.73 24.40 -24.79
C ALA A 43 -7.21 24.37 -24.60
N LEU A 44 -6.73 24.09 -23.38
CA LEU A 44 -5.29 23.90 -23.14
C LEU A 44 -4.77 22.71 -23.94
N THR A 45 -3.74 22.95 -24.72
CA THR A 45 -3.10 21.94 -25.56
C THR A 45 -2.11 21.10 -24.75
N CYS A 46 -1.79 19.89 -25.23
CA CYS A 46 -0.77 19.03 -24.61
C CYS A 46 0.63 19.66 -24.54
N LYS A 47 0.90 20.73 -25.32
CA LYS A 47 2.17 21.49 -25.25
C LYS A 47 2.16 22.55 -24.15
N GLN A 48 0.99 23.05 -23.76
CA GLN A 48 0.83 24.07 -22.72
C GLN A 48 0.71 23.45 -21.32
N LEU A 49 0.08 22.29 -21.19
CA LEU A 49 -0.12 21.62 -19.90
C LEU A 49 1.19 21.37 -19.12
N PRO A 50 2.31 20.96 -19.75
CA PRO A 50 3.59 20.81 -19.05
C PRO A 50 4.21 22.12 -18.53
N ALA A 51 3.76 23.28 -19.01
CA ALA A 51 4.26 24.58 -18.57
C ALA A 51 3.50 25.14 -17.36
N LEU A 52 2.40 24.50 -16.94
CA LEU A 52 1.70 24.86 -15.71
C LEU A 52 2.58 24.59 -14.49
N THR A 53 2.69 25.59 -13.62
CA THR A 53 3.42 25.52 -12.36
C THR A 53 2.60 24.82 -11.27
N SER A 54 3.27 24.30 -10.24
CA SER A 54 2.61 23.63 -9.11
C SER A 54 1.55 24.51 -8.43
N THR A 55 1.77 25.83 -8.34
CA THR A 55 0.79 26.77 -7.76
C THR A 55 -0.44 26.95 -8.62
N GLN A 56 -0.28 26.96 -9.96
CA GLN A 56 -1.40 27.00 -10.88
C GLN A 56 -2.20 25.68 -10.84
N LEU A 57 -1.50 24.54 -10.81
CA LEU A 57 -2.09 23.20 -10.73
C LEU A 57 -2.94 23.01 -9.46
N TYR A 58 -2.50 23.56 -8.33
CA TYR A 58 -3.26 23.47 -7.08
C TYR A 58 -4.61 24.20 -7.12
N CYS A 59 -4.72 25.24 -7.95
CA CYS A 59 -5.95 25.99 -8.17
C CYS A 59 -6.88 25.38 -9.24
N LEU A 60 -6.43 24.33 -9.95
CA LEU A 60 -7.24 23.67 -10.95
C LEU A 60 -8.32 22.77 -10.34
N GLU A 61 -9.51 22.83 -10.92
CA GLU A 61 -10.53 21.81 -10.72
C GLU A 61 -10.32 20.71 -11.78
N ILE A 62 -9.93 19.51 -11.33
CA ILE A 62 -9.62 18.39 -12.23
C ILE A 62 -10.83 18.06 -13.12
N LYS A 63 -12.05 18.18 -12.60
CA LYS A 63 -13.29 17.94 -13.36
C LYS A 63 -13.48 18.83 -14.58
N LYS A 64 -12.80 19.99 -14.63
CA LYS A 64 -12.87 20.92 -15.78
C LYS A 64 -11.91 20.52 -16.91
N LEU A 65 -11.01 19.58 -16.66
CA LEU A 65 -10.12 19.03 -17.68
C LEU A 65 -10.88 17.99 -18.51
N ALA A 66 -10.43 17.78 -19.74
CA ALA A 66 -10.77 16.59 -20.49
C ALA A 66 -9.93 15.42 -19.94
N PRO A 67 -10.48 14.20 -19.84
CA PRO A 67 -9.75 13.03 -19.35
C PRO A 67 -8.43 12.79 -20.09
N GLU A 68 -8.39 13.02 -21.40
CA GLU A 68 -7.20 12.87 -22.24
C GLU A 68 -6.04 13.79 -21.82
N GLN A 69 -6.36 15.00 -21.31
CA GLN A 69 -5.36 15.98 -20.88
C GLN A 69 -4.56 15.48 -19.67
N ILE A 70 -5.09 14.56 -18.87
CA ILE A 70 -4.39 13.96 -17.73
C ILE A 70 -3.10 13.28 -18.17
N SER A 71 -3.14 12.57 -19.29
CA SER A 71 -1.98 11.85 -19.82
C SER A 71 -0.83 12.77 -20.28
N ALA A 72 -1.12 14.05 -20.52
CA ALA A 72 -0.13 15.03 -21.00
C ALA A 72 0.69 15.67 -19.87
N PHE A 73 0.23 15.60 -18.61
CA PHE A 73 1.00 16.11 -17.47
C PHE A 73 2.24 15.26 -17.20
N THR A 74 3.29 15.90 -16.68
CA THR A 74 4.43 15.16 -16.16
C THR A 74 4.06 14.42 -14.86
N PRO A 75 4.80 13.36 -14.47
CA PRO A 75 4.54 12.66 -13.22
C PRO A 75 4.57 13.58 -11.98
N LYS A 76 5.44 14.61 -11.98
CA LYS A 76 5.51 15.57 -10.88
C LYS A 76 4.29 16.49 -10.83
N GLN A 77 3.81 16.96 -11.98
CA GLN A 77 2.61 17.80 -12.04
C GLN A 77 1.35 17.03 -11.60
N ILE A 78 1.26 15.73 -11.92
CA ILE A 78 0.17 14.87 -11.44
C ILE A 78 0.18 14.78 -9.91
N GLU A 79 1.35 14.72 -9.27
CA GLU A 79 1.46 14.75 -7.80
C GLU A 79 1.01 16.09 -7.21
N ASP A 80 1.27 17.19 -7.91
CA ASP A 80 0.99 18.56 -7.46
C ASP A 80 -0.48 18.99 -7.65
N LEU A 81 -1.30 18.19 -8.35
CA LEU A 81 -2.74 18.42 -8.49
C LEU A 81 -3.44 18.28 -7.13
N ASN A 82 -4.47 19.09 -6.92
CA ASN A 82 -5.27 19.07 -5.69
C ASN A 82 -6.32 17.95 -5.72
N TRP A 83 -5.88 16.70 -5.61
CA TRP A 83 -6.75 15.52 -5.65
C TRP A 83 -7.80 15.51 -4.53
N PHE A 84 -7.42 15.94 -3.31
CA PHE A 84 -8.27 15.85 -2.12
C PHE A 84 -9.46 16.81 -2.11
N SER A 85 -9.45 17.84 -2.95
CA SER A 85 -10.56 18.80 -3.06
C SER A 85 -11.63 18.38 -4.07
N GLN A 86 -11.39 17.31 -4.83
CA GLN A 86 -12.30 16.85 -5.87
C GLN A 86 -13.33 15.87 -5.31
N SER A 87 -14.52 15.86 -5.91
CA SER A 87 -15.54 14.87 -5.58
C SER A 87 -15.18 13.50 -6.17
N SER A 88 -15.71 12.43 -5.58
CA SER A 88 -15.50 11.05 -6.05
C SER A 88 -15.93 10.84 -7.50
N ASP A 89 -17.07 11.42 -7.86
CA ASP A 89 -17.78 11.11 -9.10
C ASP A 89 -17.11 11.77 -10.31
N ASP A 90 -16.35 12.85 -10.07
CA ASP A 90 -15.66 13.62 -11.11
C ASP A 90 -14.32 12.98 -11.57
N LEU A 91 -13.76 12.07 -10.77
CA LEU A 91 -12.40 11.56 -10.99
C LEU A 91 -12.32 10.25 -11.76
N ASP A 92 -13.41 9.48 -11.88
CA ASP A 92 -13.40 8.13 -12.48
C ASP A 92 -12.92 8.14 -13.94
N ALA A 93 -13.36 9.13 -14.73
CA ALA A 93 -12.91 9.30 -16.11
C ALA A 93 -11.41 9.65 -16.16
N HIS A 94 -10.96 10.58 -15.33
CA HIS A 94 -9.58 11.07 -15.28
C HIS A 94 -8.58 9.99 -14.84
N ILE A 95 -8.93 9.19 -13.83
CA ILE A 95 -8.08 8.11 -13.31
C ILE A 95 -7.75 7.08 -14.41
N SER A 96 -8.69 6.84 -15.33
CA SER A 96 -8.52 5.86 -16.42
C SER A 96 -7.46 6.28 -17.45
N TYR A 97 -7.13 7.58 -17.53
CA TYR A 97 -6.14 8.15 -18.45
C TYR A 97 -4.76 8.37 -17.81
N LEU A 98 -4.59 8.04 -16.53
CA LEU A 98 -3.28 8.08 -15.88
C LEU A 98 -2.32 7.04 -16.50
N THR A 99 -1.12 7.49 -16.85
CA THR A 99 -0.04 6.64 -17.34
C THR A 99 0.67 5.92 -16.20
N THR A 100 1.44 4.86 -16.51
CA THR A 100 2.24 4.13 -15.52
C THR A 100 3.20 5.02 -14.76
N ALA A 101 3.92 5.89 -15.48
CA ALA A 101 4.92 6.76 -14.90
C ALA A 101 4.27 7.76 -13.92
N GLN A 102 3.08 8.24 -14.23
CA GLN A 102 2.31 9.12 -13.35
C GLN A 102 1.84 8.39 -12.09
N ILE A 103 1.27 7.18 -12.24
CA ILE A 103 0.83 6.35 -11.10
C ILE A 103 2.01 6.05 -10.16
N GLN A 104 3.18 5.71 -10.70
CA GLN A 104 4.37 5.39 -9.91
C GLN A 104 4.92 6.60 -9.14
N ALA A 105 4.70 7.81 -9.64
CA ALA A 105 5.13 9.04 -8.98
C ALA A 105 4.15 9.54 -7.91
N LEU A 106 2.92 9.03 -7.86
CA LEU A 106 1.92 9.48 -6.89
C LEU A 106 2.32 9.11 -5.45
N HIS A 107 2.12 10.07 -4.55
CA HIS A 107 2.25 9.83 -3.12
C HIS A 107 1.20 8.82 -2.62
N PRO A 108 1.55 7.88 -1.70
CA PRO A 108 0.62 6.87 -1.17
C PRO A 108 -0.71 7.41 -0.67
N SER A 109 -0.72 8.61 -0.07
CA SER A 109 -1.95 9.25 0.41
C SER A 109 -2.91 9.64 -0.72
N ILE A 110 -2.39 10.12 -1.87
CA ILE A 110 -3.21 10.42 -3.05
C ILE A 110 -3.77 9.13 -3.61
N ILE A 111 -2.91 8.11 -3.74
CA ILE A 111 -3.30 6.78 -4.18
C ILE A 111 -4.47 6.25 -3.32
N ASN A 112 -4.38 6.38 -1.99
CA ASN A 112 -5.45 5.98 -1.08
C ASN A 112 -6.74 6.79 -1.28
N HIS A 113 -6.64 8.08 -1.53
CA HIS A 113 -7.80 8.92 -1.83
C HIS A 113 -8.52 8.47 -3.11
N LEU A 114 -7.77 8.27 -4.21
CA LEU A 114 -8.32 7.80 -5.49
C LEU A 114 -8.93 6.40 -5.40
N PHE A 115 -8.31 5.50 -4.63
CA PHE A 115 -8.86 4.16 -4.37
C PHE A 115 -10.02 4.15 -3.39
N GLY A 116 -10.08 5.10 -2.45
CA GLY A 116 -11.23 5.28 -1.55
C GLY A 116 -12.48 5.69 -2.34
N ILE A 117 -12.32 6.65 -3.24
CA ILE A 117 -13.34 7.13 -4.19
C ILE A 117 -13.91 5.97 -5.03
N ARG A 118 -13.04 5.16 -5.63
CA ARG A 118 -13.43 4.07 -6.53
C ARG A 118 -14.12 2.88 -5.82
N ARG A 119 -14.07 2.81 -4.49
CA ARG A 119 -14.80 1.80 -3.69
C ARG A 119 -16.25 2.19 -3.40
N SER A 120 -16.56 3.48 -3.36
CA SER A 120 -17.93 3.99 -3.12
C SER A 120 -18.83 3.85 -4.34
N SER A 121 -18.26 3.84 -5.55
CA SER A 121 -18.97 3.57 -6.81
C SER A 121 -18.96 2.07 -7.11
N SER A 122 -20.15 1.48 -7.34
CA SER A 122 -20.41 0.05 -7.55
C SER A 122 -19.71 -0.57 -8.78
N PHE A 123 -18.38 -0.71 -8.77
CA PHE A 123 -17.58 -1.09 -9.95
C PHE A 123 -17.29 -2.61 -10.10
N PHE A 124 -18.15 -3.51 -9.61
CA PHE A 124 -17.91 -4.96 -9.80
C PHE A 124 -18.39 -5.52 -11.15
N THR A 125 -18.98 -4.71 -12.04
CA THR A 125 -19.43 -5.19 -13.35
C THR A 125 -18.39 -4.91 -14.43
N LEU A 126 -17.68 -5.98 -14.80
CA LEU A 126 -16.71 -6.08 -15.89
C LEU A 126 -17.17 -5.35 -17.18
N GLN A 127 -16.37 -4.39 -17.64
CA GLN A 127 -16.17 -4.17 -19.09
C GLN A 127 -14.67 -3.93 -19.38
N PRO A 128 -14.07 -4.69 -20.31
CA PRO A 128 -12.73 -4.45 -20.81
C PRO A 128 -12.82 -3.53 -22.02
N THR A 129 -12.74 -2.22 -21.79
CA THR A 129 -12.48 -1.27 -22.87
C THR A 129 -11.39 -0.33 -22.37
N GLU A 130 -10.15 -0.75 -22.66
CA GLU A 130 -8.92 0.07 -22.72
C GLU A 130 -8.42 0.76 -21.43
N GLY A 131 -9.19 0.78 -20.34
CA GLY A 131 -8.74 1.21 -19.02
C GLY A 131 -7.97 0.10 -18.27
N ARG A 132 -6.83 0.46 -17.66
CA ARG A 132 -6.10 -0.43 -16.74
C ARG A 132 -7.05 -0.93 -15.65
N THR A 133 -7.30 -2.23 -15.61
CA THR A 133 -8.07 -2.84 -14.53
C THR A 133 -7.37 -2.56 -13.20
N LEU A 134 -8.11 -2.55 -12.08
CA LEU A 134 -7.50 -2.47 -10.74
C LEU A 134 -6.37 -3.49 -10.60
N SER A 135 -6.52 -4.67 -11.21
CA SER A 135 -5.49 -5.73 -11.24
C SER A 135 -4.17 -5.31 -11.86
N SER A 136 -4.14 -4.45 -12.89
CA SER A 136 -2.88 -3.98 -13.51
C SER A 136 -2.29 -2.77 -12.79
N LEU A 137 -3.11 -1.89 -12.23
CA LEU A 137 -2.65 -0.86 -11.28
C LEU A 137 -2.00 -1.48 -10.03
N TYR A 138 -2.58 -2.57 -9.53
CA TYR A 138 -2.01 -3.37 -8.45
C TYR A 138 -0.73 -4.11 -8.85
N GLU A 139 -0.33 -4.23 -10.12
CA GLU A 139 0.97 -4.81 -10.52
C GLU A 139 2.10 -3.76 -10.44
N ASP A 140 1.75 -2.50 -10.69
CA ASP A 140 2.74 -1.43 -10.86
C ASP A 140 3.15 -0.75 -9.55
N MET A 141 2.39 -0.94 -8.46
CA MET A 141 2.71 -0.39 -7.14
C MET A 141 3.76 -1.21 -6.37
N SER A 142 4.57 -0.55 -5.54
CA SER A 142 5.46 -1.26 -4.61
C SER A 142 4.66 -1.95 -3.50
N LEU A 143 5.22 -2.99 -2.89
CA LEU A 143 4.56 -3.67 -1.76
C LEU A 143 4.39 -2.75 -0.54
N GLU A 144 5.29 -1.79 -0.37
CA GLU A 144 5.21 -0.78 0.68
C GLU A 144 4.03 0.15 0.48
N GLN A 145 3.87 0.68 -0.74
CA GLN A 145 2.72 1.50 -1.10
C GLN A 145 1.42 0.70 -0.91
N LEU A 146 1.40 -0.57 -1.34
CA LEU A 146 0.22 -1.41 -1.20
C LEU A 146 -0.16 -1.65 0.26
N ALA A 147 0.81 -1.84 1.16
CA ALA A 147 0.53 -2.05 2.58
C ALA A 147 0.18 -0.77 3.35
N GLU A 148 0.74 0.37 2.95
CA GLU A 148 0.35 1.66 3.51
C GLU A 148 -1.10 2.00 3.16
N VAL A 149 -1.49 1.71 1.91
CA VAL A 149 -2.86 1.96 1.44
C VAL A 149 -3.84 0.92 2.01
N PHE A 150 -3.40 -0.32 2.23
CA PHE A 150 -4.27 -1.45 2.61
C PHE A 150 -3.77 -2.30 3.79
N PRO A 151 -3.49 -1.70 4.97
CA PRO A 151 -2.79 -2.40 6.05
C PRO A 151 -3.53 -3.62 6.63
N LYS A 152 -4.84 -3.75 6.37
CA LYS A 152 -5.67 -4.88 6.84
C LYS A 152 -6.68 -5.39 5.80
N ASP A 153 -6.55 -4.98 4.53
CA ASP A 153 -7.55 -5.29 3.49
C ASP A 153 -7.37 -6.75 2.97
N PRO A 154 -8.44 -7.55 2.90
CA PRO A 154 -8.43 -8.86 2.22
C PRO A 154 -7.88 -8.82 0.78
N LEU A 155 -8.01 -7.69 0.08
CA LEU A 155 -7.51 -7.50 -1.28
C LEU A 155 -5.98 -7.55 -1.35
N LEU A 156 -5.28 -6.95 -0.38
CA LEU A 156 -3.82 -6.96 -0.34
C LEU A 156 -3.27 -8.38 -0.20
N ARG A 157 -3.94 -9.20 0.61
CA ARG A 157 -3.60 -10.62 0.76
C ARG A 157 -3.79 -11.39 -0.54
N LYS A 158 -4.90 -11.14 -1.27
CA LYS A 158 -5.15 -11.76 -2.58
C LYS A 158 -4.07 -11.37 -3.59
N GLU A 159 -3.62 -10.13 -3.55
CA GLU A 159 -2.57 -9.62 -4.43
C GLU A 159 -1.18 -10.20 -4.12
N ILE A 160 -0.82 -10.30 -2.84
CA ILE A 160 0.41 -10.99 -2.41
C ILE A 160 0.42 -12.45 -2.88
N ASN A 161 -0.72 -13.15 -2.80
CA ASN A 161 -0.85 -14.51 -3.31
C ASN A 161 -0.66 -14.61 -4.82
N ARG A 162 -1.08 -13.58 -5.56
CA ARG A 162 -0.92 -13.50 -7.02
C ARG A 162 0.53 -13.21 -7.42
N ARG A 163 1.18 -12.25 -6.75
CA ARG A 163 2.58 -11.85 -7.01
C ARG A 163 3.60 -12.92 -6.63
N PHE A 164 3.31 -13.67 -5.55
CA PHE A 164 4.23 -14.69 -5.02
C PHE A 164 3.55 -16.07 -4.97
N PRO A 165 3.28 -16.68 -6.14
CA PRO A 165 2.57 -17.96 -6.21
C PRO A 165 3.45 -19.17 -5.88
N GLY A 166 4.78 -18.97 -5.81
CA GLY A 166 5.76 -20.03 -5.65
C GLY A 166 6.95 -19.66 -4.76
N SER A 167 7.73 -20.69 -4.42
CA SER A 167 8.85 -20.55 -3.49
C SER A 167 10.00 -19.73 -4.05
N ALA A 168 10.30 -19.82 -5.35
CA ALA A 168 11.34 -19.01 -5.99
C ALA A 168 11.04 -17.51 -5.87
N GLN A 169 9.79 -17.13 -6.11
CA GLN A 169 9.33 -15.74 -6.00
C GLN A 169 9.38 -15.26 -4.56
N MET A 170 8.92 -16.06 -3.58
CA MET A 170 9.02 -15.71 -2.16
C MET A 170 10.47 -15.49 -1.72
N ARG A 171 11.41 -16.28 -2.23
CA ARG A 171 12.85 -16.14 -1.91
C ARG A 171 13.51 -14.93 -2.55
N ALA A 172 12.95 -14.44 -3.65
CA ALA A 172 13.43 -13.25 -4.34
C ALA A 172 12.93 -11.94 -3.72
N ILE A 173 12.01 -12.00 -2.74
CA ILE A 173 11.48 -10.80 -2.09
C ILE A 173 12.59 -10.10 -1.29
N PRO A 174 12.85 -8.81 -1.57
CA PRO A 174 13.77 -8.00 -0.77
C PRO A 174 13.35 -7.96 0.70
N GLN A 175 14.33 -7.93 1.60
CA GLN A 175 14.04 -7.95 3.05
C GLN A 175 13.13 -6.79 3.48
N ARG A 176 13.31 -5.61 2.88
CA ARG A 176 12.50 -4.42 3.12
C ARG A 176 11.02 -4.67 2.83
N ASP A 177 10.72 -5.22 1.66
CA ASP A 177 9.34 -5.53 1.27
C ASP A 177 8.75 -6.64 2.13
N LEU A 178 9.57 -7.65 2.46
CA LEU A 178 9.15 -8.76 3.31
C LEU A 178 8.74 -8.28 4.70
N MET A 179 9.40 -7.25 5.27
CA MET A 179 9.02 -6.66 6.56
C MET A 179 7.62 -6.06 6.54
N VAL A 180 7.18 -5.58 5.38
CA VAL A 180 5.88 -4.95 5.23
C VAL A 180 4.77 -6.00 5.08
N ILE A 181 5.00 -7.03 4.27
CA ILE A 181 3.95 -8.00 3.92
C ILE A 181 3.89 -9.22 4.83
N ALA A 182 4.84 -9.35 5.77
CA ALA A 182 5.04 -10.53 6.59
C ALA A 182 3.73 -11.03 7.25
N HIS A 183 2.94 -10.08 7.79
CA HIS A 183 1.70 -10.37 8.52
C HIS A 183 0.54 -10.86 7.64
N LEU A 184 0.68 -10.78 6.32
CA LEU A 184 -0.34 -11.17 5.33
C LEU A 184 -0.04 -12.51 4.66
N LEU A 185 1.16 -13.05 4.88
CA LEU A 185 1.59 -14.30 4.28
C LEU A 185 0.69 -15.46 4.71
N THR A 186 0.39 -16.33 3.76
CA THR A 186 -0.30 -17.59 4.02
C THR A 186 0.63 -18.62 4.64
N GLN A 187 0.06 -19.69 5.22
CA GLN A 187 0.84 -20.81 5.75
C GLN A 187 1.84 -21.36 4.73
N LYS A 188 1.38 -21.54 3.49
CA LYS A 188 2.19 -22.06 2.39
C LYS A 188 3.34 -21.13 2.01
N GLN A 189 3.13 -19.81 2.07
CA GLN A 189 4.17 -18.84 1.76
C GLN A 189 5.21 -18.73 2.88
N VAL A 190 4.78 -18.81 4.14
CA VAL A 190 5.70 -18.81 5.28
C VAL A 190 6.65 -20.01 5.19
N THR A 191 6.19 -21.20 4.79
CA THR A 191 7.07 -22.37 4.62
C THR A 191 8.08 -22.25 3.47
N TRP A 192 7.92 -21.28 2.58
CA TRP A 192 8.87 -21.00 1.49
C TRP A 192 10.00 -20.04 1.86
N LEU A 193 9.86 -19.31 2.97
CA LEU A 193 10.85 -18.36 3.45
C LEU A 193 12.17 -19.04 3.80
N THR A 194 13.26 -18.39 3.45
CA THR A 194 14.61 -18.88 3.76
C THR A 194 14.98 -18.59 5.22
N PHE A 195 16.05 -19.27 5.67
CA PHE A 195 16.76 -18.98 6.90
C PHE A 195 17.10 -17.49 7.02
N GLU A 196 17.70 -16.91 5.99
CA GLU A 196 18.15 -15.52 6.00
C GLU A 196 16.96 -14.55 6.12
N GLN A 197 15.87 -14.83 5.41
CA GLN A 197 14.66 -14.01 5.45
C GLN A 197 14.04 -14.00 6.85
N ILE A 198 13.89 -15.16 7.48
CA ILE A 198 13.29 -15.30 8.83
C ILE A 198 14.17 -14.66 9.89
N THR A 199 15.48 -14.88 9.85
CA THR A 199 16.41 -14.37 10.88
C THR A 199 16.57 -12.84 10.83
N LYS A 200 16.36 -12.22 9.67
CA LYS A 200 16.38 -10.77 9.49
C LYS A 200 15.01 -10.10 9.72
N MET A 201 13.95 -10.85 10.04
CA MET A 201 12.66 -10.23 10.39
C MET A 201 12.70 -9.59 11.79
N PRO A 202 12.05 -8.43 12.00
CA PRO A 202 11.90 -7.85 13.32
C PRO A 202 11.14 -8.77 14.29
N ASN A 203 11.49 -8.69 15.57
CA ASN A 203 10.86 -9.50 16.61
C ASN A 203 9.36 -9.18 16.80
N THR A 204 8.91 -8.00 16.37
CA THR A 204 7.47 -7.65 16.37
C THR A 204 6.64 -8.58 15.49
N TYR A 205 7.25 -9.12 14.42
CA TYR A 205 6.65 -10.07 13.48
C TYR A 205 6.91 -11.53 13.86
N VAL A 206 8.08 -11.80 14.44
CA VAL A 206 8.48 -13.14 14.93
C VAL A 206 8.55 -13.10 16.45
N GLY A 207 7.39 -13.06 17.12
CA GLY A 207 7.31 -13.18 18.59
C GLY A 207 6.61 -12.04 19.32
N GLY A 208 6.25 -10.97 18.64
CA GLY A 208 5.61 -9.79 19.25
C GLY A 208 4.09 -9.80 19.24
N SER A 209 3.49 -8.72 19.74
CA SER A 209 2.04 -8.53 19.86
C SER A 209 1.35 -8.22 18.54
N GLU A 210 2.09 -7.70 17.55
CA GLU A 210 1.53 -7.09 16.35
C GLU A 210 1.26 -8.11 15.23
N SER A 211 1.84 -9.31 15.28
CA SER A 211 1.60 -10.32 14.23
C SER A 211 1.68 -11.77 14.74
N PRO A 212 0.68 -12.21 15.52
CA PRO A 212 0.43 -13.62 15.84
C PRO A 212 0.61 -14.63 14.72
N HIS A 213 0.31 -14.19 13.50
CA HIS A 213 0.10 -15.08 12.38
C HIS A 213 1.38 -15.79 11.98
N ILE A 214 2.49 -15.10 11.79
CA ILE A 214 3.69 -15.67 11.16
C ILE A 214 4.28 -16.82 11.99
N ILE A 215 4.38 -16.63 13.31
CA ILE A 215 4.92 -17.66 14.20
C ILE A 215 4.11 -18.96 14.14
N SER A 216 2.77 -18.84 14.09
CA SER A 216 1.91 -20.02 14.02
C SER A 216 2.08 -20.82 12.72
N LEU A 217 2.61 -20.17 11.68
CA LEU A 217 2.79 -20.75 10.35
C LEU A 217 4.19 -21.33 10.12
N LEU A 218 5.13 -21.14 11.06
CA LEU A 218 6.48 -21.69 10.93
C LEU A 218 6.44 -23.23 10.91
N SER A 219 7.14 -23.81 9.94
CA SER A 219 7.41 -25.26 9.91
C SER A 219 8.41 -25.66 10.99
N ASP A 220 8.44 -26.95 11.32
CA ASP A 220 9.32 -27.52 12.35
C ASP A 220 10.79 -27.21 12.07
N GLY A 221 11.20 -27.32 10.80
CA GLY A 221 12.55 -26.94 10.37
C GLY A 221 12.83 -25.45 10.57
N GLN A 222 11.86 -24.57 10.32
CA GLN A 222 12.03 -23.12 10.50
C GLN A 222 12.12 -22.71 11.97
N ILE A 223 11.45 -23.42 12.88
CA ILE A 223 11.54 -23.16 14.32
C ILE A 223 12.96 -23.39 14.84
N SER A 224 13.64 -24.43 14.34
CA SER A 224 15.04 -24.74 14.71
C SER A 224 16.04 -23.64 14.33
N PHE A 225 15.62 -22.68 13.50
CA PHE A 225 16.44 -21.57 13.01
C PHE A 225 16.15 -20.21 13.67
N LEU A 226 15.16 -20.13 14.56
CA LEU A 226 14.89 -18.90 15.29
C LEU A 226 16.14 -18.48 16.08
N THR A 227 16.44 -17.19 16.06
CA THR A 227 17.62 -16.63 16.73
C THR A 227 17.38 -16.44 18.24
N HIS A 228 18.48 -16.30 19.00
CA HIS A 228 18.42 -15.94 20.42
C HIS A 228 17.55 -14.71 20.66
N LYS A 229 17.71 -13.65 19.86
CA LYS A 229 16.96 -12.40 20.01
C LYS A 229 15.45 -12.59 19.75
N GLN A 230 15.08 -13.41 18.77
CA GLN A 230 13.67 -13.72 18.49
C GLN A 230 13.04 -14.51 19.65
N ILE A 231 13.74 -15.53 20.16
CA ILE A 231 13.24 -16.36 21.27
C ILE A 231 13.13 -15.56 22.57
N THR A 232 14.10 -14.72 22.92
CA THR A 232 14.05 -13.93 24.16
C THR A 232 12.98 -12.84 24.16
N ASN A 233 12.60 -12.33 22.97
CA ASN A 233 11.56 -11.31 22.84
C ASN A 233 10.16 -11.88 22.59
N MET A 234 10.05 -13.21 22.53
CA MET A 234 8.78 -13.88 22.27
C MET A 234 7.82 -13.72 23.44
N MET A 235 6.61 -13.23 23.15
CA MET A 235 5.58 -13.07 24.17
C MET A 235 5.07 -14.42 24.71
N PRO A 236 4.64 -14.49 25.99
CA PRO A 236 4.24 -15.75 26.63
C PRO A 236 3.10 -16.51 25.94
N GLU A 237 2.18 -15.80 25.29
CA GLU A 237 1.09 -16.38 24.50
C GLU A 237 1.59 -17.25 23.33
N TRP A 238 2.75 -16.92 22.73
CA TRP A 238 3.35 -17.71 21.65
C TRP A 238 3.98 -18.99 22.17
N LEU A 239 4.63 -18.92 23.32
CA LEU A 239 5.14 -20.11 23.98
C LEU A 239 4.01 -21.09 24.32
N TYR A 240 2.86 -20.55 24.73
CA TYR A 240 1.66 -21.36 24.97
C TYR A 240 1.13 -21.97 23.67
N TYR A 241 1.16 -21.23 22.56
CA TYR A 241 0.82 -21.76 21.24
C TYR A 241 1.75 -22.91 20.82
N PHE A 242 3.07 -22.73 20.88
CA PHE A 242 4.02 -23.80 20.52
C PHE A 242 3.86 -25.04 21.41
N TYR A 243 3.54 -24.86 22.69
CA TYR A 243 3.18 -25.97 23.55
C TYR A 243 1.91 -26.68 23.09
N ARG A 244 0.84 -25.93 22.79
CA ARG A 244 -0.46 -26.47 22.38
C ARG A 244 -0.38 -27.25 21.07
N GLU A 245 0.43 -26.78 20.14
CA GLU A 245 0.67 -27.41 18.84
C GLU A 245 1.77 -28.50 18.91
N GLU A 246 2.20 -28.89 20.11
CA GLU A 246 3.21 -29.94 20.35
C GLU A 246 4.58 -29.67 19.69
N LYS A 247 4.87 -28.40 19.36
CA LYS A 247 6.11 -27.98 18.66
C LYS A 247 7.31 -27.75 19.59
N ALA A 248 7.23 -28.23 20.83
CA ALA A 248 8.32 -28.13 21.80
C ALA A 248 9.60 -28.82 21.33
N GLU A 249 9.47 -29.89 20.54
CA GLU A 249 10.57 -30.68 20.01
C GLU A 249 11.26 -30.03 18.80
N CYS A 250 10.58 -29.07 18.15
CA CYS A 250 11.15 -28.31 17.04
C CYS A 250 12.21 -27.30 17.49
N PHE A 251 12.25 -26.98 18.79
CA PHE A 251 13.30 -26.15 19.39
C PHE A 251 14.54 -27.00 19.73
N THR A 252 15.71 -26.51 19.34
CA THR A 252 16.98 -27.12 19.75
C THR A 252 17.19 -27.01 21.26
N LYS A 253 18.09 -27.83 21.81
CA LYS A 253 18.48 -27.74 23.23
C LYS A 253 18.96 -26.33 23.59
N GLU A 254 19.74 -25.72 22.72
CA GLU A 254 20.26 -24.36 22.90
C GLU A 254 19.13 -23.32 22.92
N GLN A 255 18.19 -23.42 21.98
CA GLN A 255 17.03 -22.52 21.89
C GLN A 255 16.12 -22.59 23.12
N LYS A 256 15.92 -23.78 23.69
CA LYS A 256 15.19 -23.95 24.96
C LYS A 256 15.92 -23.25 26.11
N GLY A 257 17.25 -23.27 26.10
CA GLY A 257 18.09 -22.56 27.06
C GLY A 257 18.04 -21.03 26.94
N TRP A 258 17.70 -20.48 25.78
CA TRP A 258 17.57 -19.03 25.58
C TRP A 258 16.30 -18.42 26.19
N MET A 259 15.31 -19.24 26.54
CA MET A 259 14.05 -18.75 27.12
C MET A 259 14.27 -18.24 28.54
N SER A 260 13.79 -17.03 28.82
CA SER A 260 13.94 -16.40 30.13
C SER A 260 13.12 -17.14 31.20
N ALA A 261 13.58 -17.08 32.46
CA ALA A 261 12.84 -17.62 33.60
C ALA A 261 11.42 -17.04 33.71
N LYS A 262 11.24 -15.76 33.32
CA LYS A 262 9.93 -15.09 33.28
C LYS A 262 9.02 -15.72 32.22
N GLN A 263 9.52 -15.92 30.99
CA GLN A 263 8.79 -16.57 29.91
C GLN A 263 8.31 -17.98 30.30
N LEU A 264 9.21 -18.79 30.88
CA LEU A 264 8.89 -20.14 31.34
C LEU A 264 7.91 -20.14 32.53
N ALA A 265 8.04 -19.19 33.46
CA ALA A 265 7.12 -19.05 34.59
C ALA A 265 5.71 -18.65 34.14
N THR A 266 5.59 -17.68 33.20
CA THR A 266 4.29 -17.29 32.64
C THR A 266 3.65 -18.44 31.88
N LEU A 267 4.44 -19.19 31.09
CA LEU A 267 3.97 -20.37 30.38
C LEU A 267 3.43 -21.46 31.32
N LYS A 268 4.14 -21.75 32.42
CA LYS A 268 3.65 -22.67 33.46
C LYS A 268 2.36 -22.17 34.12
N GLY A 269 2.22 -20.86 34.30
CA GLY A 269 1.05 -20.23 34.90
C GLY A 269 -0.22 -20.30 34.03
N THR A 270 -0.06 -20.30 32.70
CA THR A 270 -1.18 -20.41 31.75
C THR A 270 -1.63 -21.85 31.48
N MET A 271 -0.89 -22.85 31.99
CA MET A 271 -1.20 -24.27 31.81
C MET A 271 -2.17 -24.82 32.85
N THR A 272 -3.08 -25.70 32.38
CA THR A 272 -3.88 -26.54 33.28
C THR A 272 -2.97 -27.42 34.15
N PRO A 273 -3.42 -27.84 35.34
CA PRO A 273 -2.63 -28.74 36.21
C PRO A 273 -2.17 -30.03 35.51
N TRP A 274 -2.99 -30.57 34.60
CA TRP A 274 -2.67 -31.76 33.79
C TRP A 274 -1.59 -31.49 32.72
N ASN A 275 -1.54 -30.28 32.18
CA ASN A 275 -0.50 -29.87 31.22
C ASN A 275 0.84 -29.58 31.88
N ARG A 276 0.86 -29.17 33.15
CA ARG A 276 2.11 -28.87 33.88
C ARG A 276 3.01 -30.09 34.10
N THR A 277 2.46 -31.30 34.17
CA THR A 277 3.24 -32.55 34.32
C THR A 277 3.86 -33.01 33.00
N ARG A 278 3.33 -32.58 31.84
CA ARG A 278 3.91 -32.84 30.50
C ARG A 278 4.81 -31.70 30.00
N PHE A 279 5.11 -30.72 30.85
CA PHE A 279 5.93 -29.56 30.51
C PHE A 279 7.44 -29.86 30.46
N GLU A 280 7.86 -31.08 30.79
CA GLU A 280 9.25 -31.53 30.77
C GLU A 280 10.04 -31.22 29.48
N PRO A 281 9.44 -31.26 28.27
CA PRO A 281 10.15 -30.97 27.02
C PRO A 281 10.73 -29.56 26.91
N TRP A 282 10.21 -28.60 27.69
CA TRP A 282 10.67 -27.20 27.71
C TRP A 282 11.70 -26.92 28.81
N THR A 283 11.87 -27.84 29.77
CA THR A 283 12.73 -27.65 30.95
C THR A 283 14.06 -28.39 30.89
N MET A 284 14.35 -29.10 29.79
CA MET A 284 15.65 -29.75 29.61
C MET A 284 16.74 -28.69 29.40
N ARG A 285 17.44 -28.36 30.48
CA ARG A 285 18.72 -27.64 30.45
C ARG A 285 19.84 -28.50 29.86
#